data_AF-A0A2N6NDZ2-F1
#
_entry.id   AF-A0A2N6NDZ2-F1
#
_cell.length_a   1.000
_cell.length_b   1.000
_cell.length_c   1.000
_cell.angle_alpha   90.00
_cell.angle_beta   90.00
_cell.angle_gamma   90.00
#
_symmetry.space_group_name_H-M   'P 1'
#
loop_
_entity.id
_entity.type
_entity.pdbx_description
1 polymer ?
#
loop_
_entity_poly.entity_id
_entity_poly.type
_entity_poly.pdbx_seq_one_letter_code
_entity_poly.pdbx_strand_id
1 'polypeptide(L)'
;MNSTLLGLPREIKELIYFDALSHTATLSQDVQYLTEFVDSLENGEMLKENLDELQQTVNLLQSDNHDEFYDMSVRNKKYNRVDALNGPVLLEKLNSSAAQTSSRGAPLSNLSSRFGMMK
;
A
#
# COMPACT_ATOMS: atom_id res chain seq x y z
N MET A 1 -8.49 -5.73 17.95
CA MET A 1 -8.12 -6.26 16.64
C MET A 1 -7.00 -7.27 16.85
N ASN A 2 -7.28 -8.57 16.68
CA ASN A 2 -6.28 -9.62 16.85
C ASN A 2 -5.40 -9.64 15.60
N SER A 3 -4.16 -9.17 15.75
CA SER A 3 -3.17 -9.11 14.68
C SER A 3 -2.74 -10.53 14.27
N THR A 4 -3.41 -11.06 13.25
CA THR A 4 -2.99 -12.28 12.54
C THR A 4 -1.53 -12.21 12.08
N LEU A 5 -1.04 -10.98 11.80
CA LEU A 5 0.35 -10.68 11.49
C LEU A 5 1.37 -11.00 12.59
N LEU A 6 1.01 -10.96 13.88
CA LEU A 6 1.97 -11.25 14.95
C LEU A 6 2.32 -12.75 15.02
N GLY A 7 1.36 -13.62 14.68
CA GLY A 7 1.52 -15.08 14.74
C GLY A 7 2.15 -15.72 13.50
N LEU A 8 2.45 -14.97 12.44
CA LEU A 8 3.04 -15.52 11.22
C LEU A 8 4.54 -15.81 11.37
N PRO A 9 5.07 -16.84 10.68
CA PRO A 9 6.51 -17.02 10.46
C PRO A 9 7.17 -15.75 9.88
N ARG A 10 8.44 -15.49 10.24
CA ARG A 10 9.18 -14.28 9.83
C ARG A 10 9.21 -14.14 8.31
N GLU A 11 9.43 -15.24 7.61
CA GLU A 11 9.58 -15.31 6.16
C GLU A 11 8.30 -14.85 5.43
N ILE A 12 7.13 -15.18 5.99
CA ILE A 12 5.84 -14.75 5.45
C ILE A 12 5.64 -13.27 5.69
N LYS A 13 6.02 -12.74 6.86
CA LYS A 13 5.97 -11.29 7.10
C LYS A 13 6.86 -10.56 6.10
N GLU A 14 8.11 -10.99 5.93
CA GLU A 14 9.07 -10.37 5.03
C GLU A 14 8.61 -10.35 3.57
N LEU A 15 8.08 -11.47 3.06
CA LEU A 15 7.49 -11.54 1.72
C LEU A 15 6.37 -10.53 1.51
N ILE A 16 5.52 -10.40 2.52
CA ILE A 16 4.36 -9.56 2.43
C ILE A 16 4.72 -8.06 2.54
N TYR A 17 5.60 -7.71 3.46
CA TYR A 17 6.14 -6.35 3.55
C TYR A 17 6.87 -5.98 2.25
N PHE A 18 7.60 -6.94 1.65
CA PHE A 18 8.25 -6.75 0.35
C PHE A 18 7.24 -6.45 -0.77
N ASP A 19 6.17 -7.23 -0.89
CA ASP A 19 5.13 -7.01 -1.90
C ASP A 19 4.49 -5.62 -1.75
N ALA A 20 4.09 -5.23 -0.53
CA ALA A 20 3.50 -3.91 -0.26
C ALA A 20 4.46 -2.76 -0.60
N LEU A 21 5.75 -2.90 -0.24
CA LEU A 21 6.77 -1.90 -0.55
C LEU A 21 7.05 -1.84 -2.06
N SER A 22 7.04 -2.98 -2.75
CA SER A 22 7.25 -3.02 -4.20
C SER A 22 6.13 -2.32 -4.97
N HIS A 23 4.87 -2.49 -4.55
CA HIS A 23 3.72 -1.85 -5.19
C HIS A 23 3.72 -0.33 -5.03
N THR A 24 4.09 0.17 -3.84
CA THR A 24 4.21 1.62 -3.61
C THR A 24 5.38 2.22 -4.40
N ALA A 25 6.49 1.49 -4.51
CA ALA A 25 7.63 1.90 -5.34
C ALA A 25 7.28 1.97 -6.83
N THR A 26 6.56 1.00 -7.38
CA THR A 26 6.12 1.05 -8.80
C THR A 26 5.16 2.21 -9.04
N LEU A 27 4.19 2.43 -8.14
CA LEU A 27 3.26 3.55 -8.26
C LEU A 27 3.99 4.90 -8.19
N SER A 28 4.99 5.02 -7.31
CA SER A 28 5.81 6.23 -7.21
C SER A 28 6.57 6.50 -8.51
N GLN A 29 7.12 5.46 -9.14
CA GLN A 29 7.79 5.58 -10.44
C GLN A 29 6.81 6.02 -11.55
N ASP A 30 5.59 5.47 -11.57
CA ASP A 30 4.56 5.85 -12.54
C ASP A 30 4.13 7.32 -12.35
N VAL A 31 3.95 7.77 -11.10
CA VAL A 31 3.62 9.16 -10.78
C VAL A 31 4.77 10.08 -11.13
N GLN A 32 6.02 9.67 -10.94
CA GLN A 32 7.18 10.43 -11.40
C GLN A 32 7.13 10.64 -12.92
N TYR A 33 6.93 9.57 -13.70
CA TYR A 33 6.84 9.69 -15.16
C TYR A 33 5.67 10.56 -15.61
N LEU A 34 4.52 10.49 -14.93
CA LEU A 34 3.39 11.37 -15.21
C LEU A 34 3.73 12.83 -14.92
N THR A 35 4.39 13.12 -13.80
CA THR A 35 4.81 14.47 -13.44
C THR A 35 5.83 15.02 -14.44
N GLU A 36 6.83 14.23 -14.83
CA GLU A 36 7.83 14.61 -15.85
C GLU A 36 7.18 14.86 -17.21
N PHE A 37 6.20 14.04 -17.59
CA PHE A 37 5.41 14.24 -18.81
C PHE A 37 4.63 15.56 -18.74
N VAL A 38 3.92 15.82 -17.64
CA VAL A 38 3.17 17.07 -17.47
C VAL A 38 4.08 18.29 -17.46
N ASP A 39 5.25 18.20 -16.81
CA ASP A 39 6.28 19.24 -16.82
C ASP A 39 6.79 19.57 -18.23
N SER A 40 6.70 18.62 -19.18
CA SER A 40 7.08 18.82 -20.58
C SER A 40 6.04 19.54 -21.45
N LEU A 41 4.81 19.72 -20.94
CA LEU A 41 3.72 20.38 -21.66
C LEU A 41 3.84 21.91 -21.59
N GLU A 42 3.36 22.61 -22.63
CA GLU A 42 3.37 24.08 -22.70
C GLU A 42 2.63 24.74 -21.53
N ASN A 43 1.57 24.11 -21.03
CA ASN A 43 0.80 24.52 -19.85
C ASN A 43 1.08 23.66 -18.61
N GLY A 44 2.25 23.01 -18.54
CA GLY A 44 2.62 22.05 -17.51
C GLY A 44 2.50 22.58 -16.09
N GLU A 45 2.90 23.82 -15.84
CA GLU A 45 2.85 24.44 -14.51
C GLU A 45 1.42 24.48 -13.93
N MET A 46 0.44 24.87 -14.75
CA MET A 46 -0.97 24.89 -14.35
C MET A 46 -1.53 23.47 -14.16
N LEU A 47 -1.09 22.53 -14.99
CA LEU A 47 -1.56 21.14 -14.92
C LEU A 47 -0.96 20.39 -13.73
N LYS A 48 0.23 20.77 -13.26
CA LYS A 48 0.93 20.12 -12.15
C LYS A 48 0.16 20.22 -10.84
N GLU A 49 -0.55 21.32 -10.60
CA GLU A 49 -1.41 21.47 -9.42
C GLU A 49 -2.49 20.37 -9.33
N ASN A 50 -2.97 19.86 -10.48
CA ASN A 50 -3.93 18.75 -10.51
C ASN A 50 -3.32 17.42 -10.07
N LEU A 51 -1.98 17.33 -10.03
CA LEU A 51 -1.25 16.15 -9.58
C LEU A 51 -0.86 16.22 -8.09
N ASP A 52 -1.06 17.36 -7.42
CA ASP A 52 -0.61 17.54 -6.03
C ASP A 52 -1.22 16.51 -5.07
N GLU A 53 -2.52 16.21 -5.21
CA GLU A 53 -3.18 15.19 -4.38
C GLU A 53 -2.56 13.81 -4.59
N LEU A 54 -2.30 13.44 -5.85
CA LEU A 54 -1.69 12.16 -6.20
C LEU A 54 -0.26 12.07 -5.67
N GLN A 55 0.54 13.12 -5.85
CA GLN A 55 1.91 13.18 -5.38
C GLN A 55 1.99 13.12 -3.86
N GLN A 56 1.13 13.85 -3.15
CA GLN A 56 1.06 13.78 -1.68
C GLN A 56 0.53 12.43 -1.18
N THR A 57 -0.38 11.80 -1.91
CA THR A 57 -0.86 10.44 -1.59
C THR A 57 0.28 9.44 -1.70
N VAL A 58 1.05 9.46 -2.79
CA VAL A 58 2.25 8.60 -2.92
C VAL A 58 3.26 8.88 -1.80
N ASN A 59 3.52 10.14 -1.48
CA ASN A 59 4.42 10.51 -0.37
C ASN A 59 3.92 9.99 0.99
N LEU A 60 2.59 9.93 1.19
CA LEU A 60 2.00 9.32 2.38
C LEU A 60 2.22 7.81 2.40
N LEU A 61 1.97 7.12 1.29
CA LEU A 61 2.12 5.66 1.17
C LEU A 61 3.58 5.19 1.29
N GLN A 62 4.54 6.05 0.93
CA GLN A 62 5.97 5.79 1.07
C GLN A 62 6.57 6.33 2.37
N SER A 63 5.76 6.93 3.25
CA SER A 63 6.25 7.45 4.53
C SER A 63 6.69 6.30 5.45
N ASP A 64 7.87 6.43 6.03
CA ASP A 64 8.34 5.52 7.08
C ASP A 64 7.50 5.65 8.37
N ASN A 65 6.72 6.73 8.49
CA ASN A 65 5.88 7.02 9.65
C ASN A 65 4.47 7.47 9.21
N HIS A 66 3.54 6.51 9.17
CA HIS A 66 2.14 6.78 8.83
C HIS A 66 1.36 7.48 9.96
N ASP A 67 1.85 7.45 11.20
CA ASP A 67 1.18 8.09 12.33
C ASP A 67 1.14 9.63 12.17
N GLU A 68 2.08 10.19 11.40
CA GLU A 68 2.13 11.61 11.05
C GLU A 68 0.87 12.12 10.35
N PHE A 69 0.16 11.24 9.65
CA PHE A 69 -1.08 11.62 8.96
C PHE A 69 -2.24 11.91 9.93
N TYR A 70 -2.18 11.35 11.14
CA TYR A 70 -3.19 11.57 12.18
C TYR A 70 -2.90 12.83 13.02
N ASP A 71 -1.67 13.34 12.98
CA ASP A 71 -1.35 14.66 13.53
C ASP A 71 -1.87 15.75 12.58
N MET A 72 -2.89 16.49 13.02
CA MET A 72 -3.51 17.55 12.22
C MET A 72 -2.50 18.60 11.72
N SER A 73 -1.50 18.94 12.54
CA SER A 73 -0.51 19.95 12.18
C SER A 73 0.46 19.43 11.12
N VAL A 74 0.87 18.17 11.22
CA VAL A 74 1.76 17.55 10.23
C VAL A 74 1.00 17.28 8.93
N ARG A 75 -0.22 16.73 9.01
CA ARG A 75 -1.10 16.52 7.87
C ARG A 75 -1.35 17.80 7.09
N ASN A 76 -1.72 18.90 7.77
CA ASN A 76 -1.97 20.18 7.10
C ASN A 76 -0.71 20.79 6.45
N LYS A 77 0.50 20.32 6.80
CA LYS A 77 1.76 20.77 6.19
C LYS A 77 2.21 19.89 5.04
N LYS A 78 2.14 18.56 5.19
CA LYS A 78 2.72 17.59 4.25
C LYS A 78 1.69 16.93 3.32
N TYR A 79 0.46 16.78 3.79
CA TYR A 79 -0.58 15.93 3.20
C TYR A 79 -1.92 16.68 3.11
N ASN A 80 -1.89 18.00 2.93
CA ASN A 80 -3.08 18.86 2.96
C ASN A 80 -4.02 18.66 1.77
N ARG A 81 -3.54 18.00 0.70
CA ARG A 81 -4.31 17.64 -0.49
C ARG A 81 -4.87 16.22 -0.41
N VAL A 82 -4.35 15.38 0.47
CA VAL A 82 -4.84 14.01 0.64
C VAL A 82 -6.20 14.06 1.34
N ASP A 83 -7.20 13.40 0.77
CA ASP A 83 -8.52 13.30 1.36
C ASP A 83 -8.48 12.67 2.76
N ALA A 84 -9.13 13.33 3.73
CA ALA A 84 -9.08 12.94 5.14
C ALA A 84 -9.84 11.65 5.45
N LEU A 85 -10.77 11.22 4.59
CA LEU A 85 -11.52 9.98 4.74
C LEU A 85 -10.82 8.81 4.03
N ASN A 86 -10.23 9.07 2.87
CA ASN A 86 -9.58 8.05 2.05
C ASN A 86 -8.15 7.75 2.51
N GLY A 87 -7.41 8.74 3.03
CA GLY A 87 -6.05 8.55 3.54
C GLY A 87 -5.93 7.39 4.54
N PRO A 88 -6.74 7.34 5.61
CA PRO A 88 -6.71 6.23 6.58
C PRO A 88 -7.09 4.88 5.96
N VAL A 89 -8.01 4.87 4.99
CA VAL A 89 -8.42 3.64 4.29
C VAL A 89 -7.28 3.08 3.44
N LEU A 90 -6.49 3.94 2.79
CA LEU A 90 -5.32 3.52 2.03
C LEU A 90 -4.23 2.95 2.93
N LEU A 91 -3.97 3.60 4.08
CA LEU A 91 -3.02 3.11 5.08
C LEU A 91 -3.46 1.76 5.68
N GLU A 92 -4.75 1.59 5.96
CA GLU A 92 -5.30 0.30 6.39
C GLU A 92 -5.10 -0.77 5.31
N LYS A 93 -5.35 -0.45 4.04
CA LYS A 93 -5.13 -1.38 2.92
C LYS A 93 -3.66 -1.75 2.74
N LEU A 94 -2.72 -0.83 2.89
CA LEU A 94 -1.29 -1.15 2.87
C LEU A 94 -0.93 -2.14 3.99
N ASN A 95 -1.42 -1.87 5.20
CA ASN A 95 -1.20 -2.73 6.36
C ASN A 95 -1.99 -4.06 6.29
N SER A 96 -3.08 -4.11 5.52
CA SER A 96 -3.95 -5.29 5.38
C SER A 96 -3.58 -6.19 4.19
N SER A 97 -3.10 -5.61 3.08
CA SER A 97 -2.32 -6.34 2.08
C SER A 97 -1.15 -7.02 2.77
N ALA A 98 -0.63 -6.39 3.85
CA ALA A 98 0.38 -7.00 4.67
C ALA A 98 -0.09 -8.29 5.41
N ALA A 99 -1.40 -8.50 5.54
CA ALA A 99 -2.01 -9.64 6.23
C ALA A 99 -2.70 -10.64 5.27
N GLN A 100 -3.10 -10.23 4.07
CA GLN A 100 -4.00 -11.00 3.20
C GLN A 100 -3.34 -12.13 2.41
N THR A 101 -2.03 -12.09 2.12
CA THR A 101 -1.37 -13.21 1.44
C THR A 101 -1.31 -14.48 2.32
N SER A 102 -1.47 -14.31 3.64
CA SER A 102 -1.63 -15.40 4.62
C SER A 102 -2.87 -16.27 4.36
N SER A 103 -3.84 -15.80 3.56
CA SER A 103 -5.06 -16.55 3.23
C SER A 103 -4.97 -17.37 1.94
N ARG A 104 -3.88 -17.25 1.16
CA ARG A 104 -3.59 -18.20 0.06
C ARG A 104 -2.90 -19.47 0.55
N GLY A 105 -2.72 -19.62 1.86
CA GLY A 105 -2.04 -20.76 2.49
C GLY A 105 -2.88 -21.48 3.54
N ALA A 106 -4.00 -22.10 3.16
CA ALA A 106 -4.52 -23.29 3.85
C ALA A 106 -5.57 -24.01 2.99
N PRO A 107 -5.67 -25.36 3.01
CA PRO A 107 -4.59 -26.33 3.15
C PRO A 107 -4.73 -27.49 2.13
N LEU A 108 -3.61 -27.96 1.56
CA LEU A 108 -3.57 -29.25 0.83
C LEU A 108 -3.77 -30.47 1.75
N SER A 109 -4.14 -30.27 3.02
CA SER A 109 -4.39 -31.35 3.99
C SER A 109 -5.58 -32.24 3.62
N ASN A 110 -6.43 -31.82 2.67
CA ASN A 110 -7.59 -32.60 2.24
C ASN A 110 -7.34 -33.50 1.01
N LEU A 111 -6.12 -33.55 0.46
CA LEU A 111 -5.78 -34.49 -0.63
C LEU A 111 -5.46 -35.91 -0.11
N SER A 112 -4.94 -36.04 1.11
CA SER A 112 -4.64 -37.35 1.72
C SER A 112 -5.89 -38.21 1.97
N SER A 113 -7.07 -37.59 2.05
CA SER A 113 -8.34 -38.28 2.29
C SER A 113 -8.98 -38.87 1.02
N ARG A 114 -8.55 -38.47 -0.19
CA ARG A 114 -9.22 -38.85 -1.45
C ARG A 114 -8.54 -39.99 -2.23
N PHE A 115 -7.31 -40.35 -1.89
CA PHE A 115 -6.57 -41.44 -2.55
C PHE A 115 -6.55 -42.76 -1.76
N GLY A 116 -7.15 -42.79 -0.56
CA GLY A 116 -7.12 -43.95 0.34
C GLY A 116 -8.36 -44.85 0.36
N MET A 117 -9.35 -44.64 -0.52
CA MET A 117 -10.63 -45.37 -0.46
C MET A 117 -10.96 -46.03 -1.81
N MET A 118 -10.15 -47.01 -2.19
CA MET A 118 -10.54 -48.07 -3.13
C MET A 118 -10.15 -49.40 -2.50
N LYS A 119 -11.15 -50.15 -2.04
CA LYS A 119 -11.06 -51.55 -1.67
C LYS A 119 -12.12 -52.30 -2.46
#